data_AF-A0A239FRX7-F1
#
_entry.id   AF-A0A239FRX7-F1
#
_cell.length_a   1.000
_cell.length_b   1.000
_cell.length_c   1.000
_cell.angle_alpha   90.00
_cell.angle_beta   90.00
_cell.angle_gamma   90.00
#
_symmetry.space_group_name_H-M   'P 1'
#
loop_
_entity.id
_entity.type
_entity.pdbx_description
1 polymer ?
#
loop_
_entity_poly.entity_id
_entity_poly.type
_entity_poly.pdbx_seq_one_letter_code
_entity_poly.pdbx_strand_id
1 'polypeptide(L)'
;MQNAVGFYWTLPVPWAGFERLPDNVEEAAVASRTIRYQRERIRRFAKDETYRLVAEEIFMEIAPDRASAYVRAPLAQVAKICRAQDATLLFVDFSQAQGWRSHAPFTDWARRLGIRVTPVYPDEVLIDGKPFDPAAHFSQWRERQDEWTRGKGERVARALQEAQRLRAEKRSNREIAEELNARQVQSATGKPWKEDSVRKLLGPAKAPKAG
;
A
#
# COMPACT_ATOMS: atom_id res chain seq x y z
N MET A 1 -29.56 -14.65 7.54
CA MET A 1 -28.10 -14.55 7.38
C MET A 1 -27.82 -13.82 6.07
N GLN A 2 -27.20 -12.64 6.12
CA GLN A 2 -26.94 -11.83 4.92
C GLN A 2 -25.58 -12.21 4.32
N ASN A 3 -25.46 -12.20 2.99
CA ASN A 3 -24.17 -12.43 2.35
C ASN A 3 -23.29 -11.17 2.45
N ALA A 4 -21.99 -11.38 2.57
CA ALA A 4 -21.01 -10.31 2.62
C ALA A 4 -19.75 -10.64 1.80
N VAL A 5 -19.11 -9.61 1.26
CA VAL A 5 -17.79 -9.69 0.65
C VAL A 5 -16.83 -8.88 1.52
N GLY A 6 -15.73 -9.50 1.98
CA GLY A 6 -14.66 -8.79 2.69
C GLY A 6 -13.71 -8.12 1.69
N PHE A 7 -13.41 -6.84 1.88
CA PHE A 7 -12.49 -6.09 1.03
C PHE A 7 -11.34 -5.52 1.86
N TYR A 8 -10.12 -5.96 1.58
CA TYR A 8 -8.92 -5.60 2.32
C TYR A 8 -7.98 -4.83 1.42
N TRP A 9 -7.42 -3.73 1.92
CA TRP A 9 -6.57 -2.90 1.10
C TRP A 9 -5.32 -2.43 1.83
N THR A 10 -4.27 -2.12 1.08
CA THR A 10 -3.04 -1.60 1.64
C THR A 10 -2.34 -0.68 0.63
N LEU A 11 -1.36 0.08 1.11
CA LEU A 11 -0.50 0.91 0.27
C LEU A 11 0.82 0.18 0.02
N PRO A 12 1.45 0.34 -1.16
CA PRO A 12 2.81 -0.07 -1.35
C PRO A 12 3.72 0.76 -0.44
N VAL A 13 4.77 0.13 0.08
CA VAL A 13 5.83 0.77 0.86
C VAL A 13 7.19 0.42 0.22
N PRO A 14 7.53 1.03 -0.93
CA PRO A 14 8.71 0.62 -1.71
C PRO A 14 10.02 0.76 -0.93
N TRP A 15 10.13 1.76 -0.06
CA TRP A 15 11.32 1.95 0.78
C TRP A 15 11.51 0.84 1.82
N ALA A 16 10.45 0.12 2.16
CA ALA A 16 10.49 -1.07 3.01
C ALA A 16 10.49 -2.37 2.18
N GLY A 17 10.67 -2.30 0.86
CA GLY A 17 10.66 -3.47 -0.03
C GLY A 17 9.27 -4.05 -0.33
N PHE A 18 8.19 -3.41 0.11
CA PHE A 18 6.83 -3.88 -0.10
C PHE A 18 6.21 -3.20 -1.33
N GLU A 19 6.44 -3.77 -2.51
CA GLU A 19 5.97 -3.19 -3.79
C GLU A 19 4.83 -3.96 -4.45
N ARG A 20 4.59 -5.19 -4.02
CA ARG A 20 3.60 -6.09 -4.62
C ARG A 20 2.82 -6.79 -3.53
N LEU A 21 1.54 -7.03 -3.80
CA LEU A 21 0.68 -7.85 -2.97
C LEU A 21 0.55 -9.23 -3.64
N PRO A 22 0.64 -10.33 -2.88
CA PRO A 22 0.19 -11.64 -3.36
C PRO A 22 -1.29 -11.57 -3.77
N ASP A 23 -1.73 -12.43 -4.69
CA ASP A 23 -3.13 -12.45 -5.17
C ASP A 23 -4.07 -13.20 -4.21
N ASN A 24 -3.50 -14.01 -3.31
CA ASN A 24 -4.23 -14.78 -2.30
C ASN A 24 -4.33 -13.98 -0.98
N VAL A 25 -5.53 -13.90 -0.42
CA VAL A 25 -5.83 -13.27 0.89
C VAL A 25 -4.93 -13.79 2.02
N GLU A 26 -4.70 -15.09 2.08
CA GLU A 26 -3.92 -15.72 3.15
C GLU A 26 -2.44 -15.36 3.03
N GLU A 27 -1.88 -15.42 1.82
CA GLU A 27 -0.50 -15.00 1.55
C GLU A 27 -0.31 -13.50 1.74
N ALA A 28 -1.28 -12.69 1.32
CA ALA A 28 -1.27 -11.25 1.52
C ALA A 28 -1.34 -10.86 3.01
N ALA A 29 -2.04 -11.65 3.84
CA ALA A 29 -2.03 -11.47 5.29
C ALA A 29 -0.69 -11.85 5.93
N VAL A 30 0.05 -12.80 5.37
CA VAL A 30 1.44 -13.07 5.79
C VAL A 30 2.35 -11.90 5.41
N ALA A 31 2.20 -11.38 4.19
CA ALA A 31 3.04 -10.30 3.67
C ALA A 31 2.73 -8.90 4.27
N SER A 32 1.48 -8.66 4.69
CA SER A 32 1.02 -7.35 5.17
C SER A 32 0.24 -7.45 6.46
N ARG A 33 0.81 -6.88 7.54
CA ARG A 33 0.12 -6.74 8.83
C ARG A 33 -1.20 -5.99 8.74
N THR A 34 -1.30 -5.00 7.84
CA THR A 34 -2.53 -4.24 7.60
C THR A 34 -3.62 -5.08 6.94
N ILE A 35 -3.28 -5.93 5.95
CA ILE A 35 -4.25 -6.86 5.35
C ILE A 35 -4.70 -7.90 6.37
N ARG A 36 -3.74 -8.44 7.13
CA ARG A 36 -4.03 -9.40 8.20
C ARG A 36 -5.00 -8.83 9.23
N TYR A 37 -4.73 -7.61 9.69
CA TYR A 37 -5.60 -6.89 10.61
C TYR A 37 -7.03 -6.76 10.07
N GLN A 38 -7.17 -6.26 8.83
CA GLN A 38 -8.49 -6.06 8.23
C GLN A 38 -9.27 -7.36 8.09
N ARG A 39 -8.60 -8.43 7.64
CA ARG A 39 -9.20 -9.76 7.53
C ARG A 39 -9.72 -10.25 8.87
N GLU A 40 -8.90 -10.22 9.92
CA GLU A 40 -9.34 -10.65 11.25
C GLU A 40 -10.50 -9.79 11.78
N ARG A 41 -10.43 -8.47 11.57
CA ARG A 41 -11.47 -7.53 12.01
C ARG A 41 -12.80 -7.77 11.29
N ILE A 42 -12.77 -7.98 9.98
CA ILE A 42 -13.96 -8.24 9.15
C ILE A 42 -14.52 -9.64 9.40
N ARG A 43 -13.68 -10.67 9.54
CA ARG A 43 -14.15 -12.03 9.89
C ARG A 43 -14.85 -12.06 11.24
N ARG A 44 -14.31 -11.37 12.26
CA ARG A 44 -14.97 -11.22 13.57
C ARG A 44 -16.30 -10.47 13.44
N PHE A 45 -16.30 -9.30 12.81
CA PHE A 45 -17.51 -8.53 12.57
C PHE A 45 -18.58 -9.33 11.82
N ALA A 46 -18.19 -10.06 10.78
CA ALA A 46 -19.10 -10.90 10.01
C ALA A 46 -19.74 -11.99 10.89
N LYS A 47 -18.96 -12.61 11.78
CA LYS A 47 -19.48 -13.60 12.73
C LYS A 47 -20.45 -12.97 13.72
N ASP A 48 -20.08 -11.83 14.31
CA ASP A 48 -20.86 -11.16 15.36
C ASP A 48 -22.19 -10.62 14.82
N GLU A 49 -22.18 -10.09 13.60
CA GLU A 49 -23.36 -9.52 12.91
C GLU A 49 -24.09 -10.54 12.03
N THR A 50 -23.73 -11.83 12.11
CA THR A 50 -24.37 -12.93 11.36
C THR A 50 -24.35 -12.78 9.83
N TYR A 51 -23.25 -12.24 9.30
CA TYR A 51 -22.94 -12.29 7.87
C TYR A 51 -22.30 -13.61 7.47
N ARG A 52 -22.61 -14.07 6.25
CA ARG A 52 -21.88 -15.12 5.55
C ARG A 52 -20.89 -14.47 4.59
N LEU A 53 -19.60 -14.60 4.86
CA LEU A 53 -18.56 -14.19 3.90
C LEU A 53 -18.58 -15.14 2.70
N VAL A 54 -19.04 -14.64 1.55
CA VAL A 54 -19.12 -15.40 0.28
C VAL A 54 -17.88 -15.22 -0.58
N ALA A 55 -17.12 -14.15 -0.35
CA ALA A 55 -15.83 -13.89 -0.98
C ALA A 55 -14.99 -12.95 -0.10
N GLU A 56 -13.68 -13.00 -0.30
CA GLU A 56 -12.71 -12.09 0.30
C GLU A 56 -11.77 -11.63 -0.81
N GLU A 57 -11.63 -10.31 -0.95
CA GLU A 57 -10.92 -9.67 -2.04
C GLU A 57 -9.86 -8.71 -1.47
N ILE A 58 -8.70 -8.68 -2.11
CA ILE A 58 -7.57 -7.85 -1.70
C ILE A 58 -7.17 -6.87 -2.78
N PHE A 59 -6.68 -5.71 -2.35
CA PHE A 59 -6.29 -4.65 -3.25
C PHE A 59 -5.07 -3.87 -2.74
N MET A 60 -4.11 -3.62 -3.63
CA MET A 60 -3.03 -2.67 -3.36
C MET A 60 -3.31 -1.35 -4.07
N GLU A 61 -3.43 -0.27 -3.31
CA GLU A 61 -3.68 1.06 -3.83
C GLU A 61 -2.35 1.69 -4.29
N ILE A 62 -2.03 1.52 -5.58
CA ILE A 62 -0.72 1.89 -6.16
C ILE A 62 -0.63 3.38 -6.54
N ALA A 63 -1.77 4.04 -6.80
CA ALA A 63 -1.80 5.44 -7.24
C ALA A 63 -2.28 6.38 -6.11
N PRO A 64 -1.63 7.54 -5.92
CA PRO A 64 -2.11 8.57 -4.99
C PRO A 64 -3.42 9.21 -5.45
N ASP A 65 -3.80 9.02 -6.72
CA ASP A 65 -5.11 9.39 -7.24
C ASP A 65 -6.09 8.21 -7.04
N ARG A 66 -7.06 8.45 -6.17
CA ARG A 66 -8.08 7.51 -5.72
C ARG A 66 -9.25 7.36 -6.71
N ALA A 67 -9.06 7.71 -7.98
CA ALA A 67 -10.09 7.69 -9.02
C ALA A 67 -9.60 7.15 -10.39
N SER A 68 -8.34 6.76 -10.48
CA SER A 68 -7.75 6.25 -11.71
C SER A 68 -8.36 4.92 -12.13
N ALA A 69 -8.28 4.63 -13.43
CA ALA A 69 -8.75 3.40 -14.03
C ALA A 69 -8.24 2.11 -13.33
N TYR A 70 -7.14 2.20 -12.57
CA TYR A 70 -6.52 1.09 -11.85
C TYR A 70 -7.33 0.57 -10.66
N VAL A 71 -8.09 1.43 -9.96
CA VAL A 71 -8.97 0.98 -8.87
C VAL A 71 -10.23 0.31 -9.44
N ARG A 72 -10.63 0.65 -10.68
CA ARG A 72 -11.90 0.21 -11.26
C ARG A 72 -11.98 -1.28 -11.52
N ALA A 73 -10.90 -1.94 -11.92
CA ALA A 73 -10.94 -3.35 -12.31
C ALA A 73 -11.16 -4.30 -11.11
N PRO A 74 -10.38 -4.21 -10.02
CA PRO A 74 -10.63 -5.03 -8.82
C PRO A 74 -11.99 -4.73 -8.21
N LEU A 75 -12.34 -3.45 -8.14
CA LEU A 75 -13.63 -3.03 -7.64
C LEU A 75 -14.80 -3.50 -8.54
N ALA A 76 -14.63 -3.56 -9.86
CA ALA A 76 -15.65 -4.12 -10.75
C ALA A 76 -15.87 -5.62 -10.52
N GLN A 77 -14.82 -6.37 -10.16
CA GLN A 77 -14.96 -7.78 -9.79
C GLN A 77 -15.76 -7.93 -8.49
N VAL A 78 -15.41 -7.15 -7.45
CA VAL A 78 -16.16 -7.07 -6.20
C VAL A 78 -17.63 -6.74 -6.48
N ALA A 79 -17.90 -5.75 -7.34
CA ALA A 79 -19.25 -5.35 -7.72
C ALA A 79 -20.05 -6.49 -8.36
N LYS A 80 -19.41 -7.29 -9.23
CA LYS A 80 -20.06 -8.46 -9.85
C LYS A 80 -20.45 -9.48 -8.79
N ILE A 81 -19.56 -9.79 -7.85
CA ILE A 81 -19.82 -10.75 -6.77
C ILE A 81 -20.94 -10.23 -5.87
N CYS A 82 -20.87 -8.96 -5.43
CA CYS A 82 -21.91 -8.34 -4.61
C CYS A 82 -23.29 -8.42 -5.26
N ARG A 83 -23.40 -8.15 -6.56
CA ARG A 83 -24.68 -8.25 -7.27
C ARG A 83 -25.16 -9.69 -7.45
N ALA A 84 -24.26 -10.59 -7.84
CA ALA A 84 -24.61 -11.99 -8.07
C ALA A 84 -25.05 -12.72 -6.79
N GLN A 85 -24.50 -12.31 -5.65
CA GLN A 85 -24.75 -12.96 -4.35
C GLN A 85 -25.69 -12.15 -3.44
N ASP A 86 -26.25 -11.04 -3.92
CA ASP A 86 -26.95 -10.04 -3.10
C ASP A 86 -26.20 -9.74 -1.78
N ALA A 87 -24.90 -9.45 -1.91
CA ALA A 87 -23.99 -9.32 -0.79
C ALA A 87 -23.63 -7.87 -0.46
N THR A 88 -23.47 -7.60 0.84
CA THR A 88 -22.96 -6.33 1.36
C THR A 88 -21.42 -6.33 1.35
N LEU A 89 -20.82 -5.23 0.91
CA LEU A 89 -19.37 -5.05 0.94
C LEU A 89 -18.93 -4.58 2.33
N LEU A 90 -18.06 -5.34 2.98
CA LEU A 90 -17.44 -5.01 4.26
C LEU A 90 -16.01 -4.53 4.03
N PHE A 91 -15.66 -3.38 4.59
CA PHE A 91 -14.30 -2.83 4.53
C PHE A 91 -13.96 -2.15 5.86
N VAL A 92 -12.69 -2.12 6.24
CA VAL A 92 -12.30 -1.36 7.43
C VAL A 92 -12.16 0.12 7.09
N ASP A 93 -12.95 0.95 7.76
CA ASP A 93 -12.88 2.41 7.62
C ASP A 93 -11.94 3.01 8.66
N PHE A 94 -10.69 3.22 8.27
CA PHE A 94 -9.70 3.80 9.16
C PHE A 94 -9.90 5.30 9.43
N SER A 95 -10.91 5.98 8.86
CA SER A 95 -11.10 7.42 9.08
C SER A 95 -11.38 7.80 10.55
N GLN A 96 -11.92 6.86 11.33
CA GLN A 96 -12.19 7.04 12.76
C GLN A 96 -10.93 6.92 13.62
N ALA A 97 -9.86 6.29 13.11
CA ALA A 97 -8.58 6.23 13.80
C ALA A 97 -7.78 7.52 13.51
N GLN A 98 -7.83 8.48 14.44
CA GLN A 98 -6.86 9.57 14.54
C GLN A 98 -6.61 10.39 13.24
N GLY A 99 -7.68 10.79 12.55
CA GLY A 99 -7.59 11.73 11.43
C GLY A 99 -7.01 11.14 10.14
N TRP A 100 -7.05 9.81 9.96
CA TRP A 100 -6.61 9.22 8.70
C TRP A 100 -7.63 9.50 7.60
N ARG A 101 -7.13 9.65 6.37
CA ARG A 101 -7.94 10.08 5.22
C ARG A 101 -9.09 9.11 4.99
N SER A 102 -10.31 9.64 5.02
CA SER A 102 -11.50 8.87 4.66
C SER A 102 -11.37 8.22 3.29
N HIS A 103 -11.95 7.04 3.15
CA HIS A 103 -12.09 6.37 1.86
C HIS A 103 -13.28 6.92 1.08
N ALA A 104 -13.50 8.24 1.10
CA ALA A 104 -14.57 8.91 0.38
C ALA A 104 -14.66 8.50 -1.12
N PRO A 105 -13.54 8.33 -1.85
CA PRO A 105 -13.60 7.84 -3.23
C PRO A 105 -14.13 6.41 -3.38
N PHE A 106 -13.90 5.54 -2.39
CA PHE A 106 -14.42 4.17 -2.38
C PHE A 106 -15.91 4.14 -2.05
N THR A 107 -16.36 4.90 -1.06
CA THR A 107 -17.79 5.02 -0.75
C THR A 107 -18.57 5.70 -1.88
N ASP A 108 -17.99 6.70 -2.54
CA ASP A 108 -18.56 7.30 -3.75
C ASP A 108 -18.63 6.30 -4.91
N TRP A 109 -17.58 5.50 -5.11
CA TRP A 109 -17.58 4.43 -6.11
C TRP A 109 -18.68 3.40 -5.85
N ALA A 110 -18.80 2.90 -4.62
CA ALA A 110 -19.78 1.88 -4.28
C ALA A 110 -21.21 2.42 -4.43
N ARG A 111 -21.44 3.68 -4.03
CA ARG A 111 -22.71 4.39 -4.24
C ARG A 111 -23.07 4.48 -5.72
N ARG A 112 -22.12 4.87 -6.58
CA ARG A 112 -22.35 4.94 -8.04
C ARG A 112 -22.68 3.59 -8.67
N LEU A 113 -22.22 2.49 -8.08
CA LEU A 113 -22.50 1.14 -8.56
C LEU A 113 -23.71 0.49 -7.89
N GLY A 114 -24.39 1.17 -6.96
CA GLY A 114 -25.54 0.64 -6.23
C GLY A 114 -25.19 -0.54 -5.32
N ILE A 115 -23.95 -0.60 -4.82
CA ILE A 115 -23.50 -1.68 -3.93
C ILE A 115 -23.75 -1.25 -2.49
N ARG A 116 -24.35 -2.14 -1.69
CA ARG A 116 -24.47 -1.95 -0.24
C ARG A 116 -23.10 -2.04 0.40
N VAL A 117 -22.77 -1.06 1.24
CA VAL A 117 -21.49 -1.02 1.95
C VAL A 117 -21.74 -0.84 3.43
N THR A 118 -21.06 -1.63 4.25
CA THR A 118 -21.01 -1.48 5.70
C THR A 118 -19.56 -1.24 6.13
N PRO A 119 -19.22 -0.04 6.63
CA PRO A 119 -17.91 0.21 7.20
C PRO A 119 -17.75 -0.58 8.49
N VAL A 120 -16.60 -1.20 8.67
CA VAL A 120 -16.18 -1.84 9.92
C VAL A 120 -15.16 -0.92 10.58
N TYR A 121 -15.43 -0.49 11.80
CA TYR A 121 -14.53 0.47 12.46
C TYR A 121 -13.32 -0.23 13.08
N PRO A 122 -12.14 0.42 13.07
CA PRO A 122 -10.95 -0.14 13.67
C PRO A 122 -11.16 -0.37 15.16
N ASP A 123 -10.79 -1.56 15.61
CA ASP A 123 -10.71 -1.94 17.01
C ASP A 123 -9.46 -2.79 17.23
N GLU A 124 -9.03 -2.96 18.47
CA GLU A 124 -7.93 -3.86 18.80
C GLU A 124 -8.31 -5.30 18.44
N VAL A 125 -7.40 -6.01 17.78
CA VAL A 125 -7.58 -7.44 17.51
C VAL A 125 -6.35 -8.22 17.92
N LEU A 126 -6.56 -9.41 18.48
CA LEU A 126 -5.49 -10.37 18.70
C LEU A 126 -5.04 -10.96 17.36
N ILE A 127 -3.76 -10.78 17.01
CA ILE A 127 -3.09 -11.42 15.87
C ILE A 127 -1.96 -12.28 16.44
N ASP A 128 -2.00 -13.60 16.21
CA ASP A 128 -1.07 -14.58 16.82
C ASP A 128 -0.97 -14.46 18.35
N GLY A 129 -2.10 -14.23 19.01
CA GLY A 129 -2.15 -14.06 20.46
C GLY A 129 -1.55 -12.75 20.98
N LYS A 130 -1.14 -11.83 20.10
CA LYS A 130 -0.64 -10.50 20.47
C LYS A 130 -1.66 -9.43 20.12
N PRO A 131 -1.90 -8.44 21.00
CA PRO A 131 -2.76 -7.32 20.67
C PRO A 131 -2.15 -6.52 19.52
N PHE A 132 -3.00 -6.22 18.53
CA PHE A 132 -2.69 -5.29 17.45
C PHE A 132 -3.56 -4.05 17.63
N ASP A 133 -2.93 -2.96 18.05
CA ASP A 133 -3.53 -1.64 18.03
C ASP A 133 -3.24 -0.97 16.68
N PRO A 134 -4.27 -0.73 15.84
CA PRO A 134 -4.09 0.01 14.60
C PRO A 134 -3.53 1.42 14.85
N ALA A 135 -3.97 2.15 15.86
CA ALA A 135 -3.52 3.52 16.10
C ALA A 135 -2.00 3.58 16.31
N ALA A 136 -1.47 2.76 17.23
CA ALA A 136 -0.03 2.64 17.44
C ALA A 136 0.71 2.18 16.17
N HIS A 137 0.19 1.17 15.46
CA HIS A 137 0.82 0.64 14.25
C HIS A 137 1.04 1.71 13.18
N PHE A 138 -0.01 2.47 12.86
CA PHE A 138 0.05 3.47 11.80
C PHE A 138 0.76 4.75 12.24
N SER A 139 0.77 5.09 13.54
CA SER A 139 1.63 6.17 14.07
C SER A 139 3.11 5.86 13.86
N GLN A 140 3.55 4.65 14.23
CA GLN A 140 4.93 4.19 14.02
C GLN A 140 5.31 4.19 12.53
N TRP A 141 4.38 3.81 11.64
CA TRP A 141 4.62 3.90 10.19
C TRP A 141 4.78 5.33 9.70
N ARG A 142 4.01 6.28 10.23
CA ARG A 142 4.14 7.69 9.89
C ARG A 142 5.50 8.24 10.30
N GLU A 143 5.95 7.93 11.51
CA GLU A 143 7.27 8.32 11.99
C GLU A 143 8.39 7.80 11.07
N ARG A 144 8.34 6.51 10.71
CA ARG A 144 9.30 5.92 9.76
C ARG A 144 9.23 6.56 8.37
N GLN A 145 8.03 6.88 7.89
CA GLN A 145 7.84 7.58 6.62
C GLN A 145 8.43 9.00 6.67
N ASP A 146 8.30 9.70 7.79
CA ASP A 146 8.84 11.04 8.00
C ASP A 146 10.36 11.01 8.13
N GLU A 147 10.93 10.04 8.86
CA GLU A 147 12.37 9.76 8.89
C GLU A 147 12.91 9.45 7.50
N TRP A 148 12.23 8.58 6.75
CA TRP A 148 12.55 8.30 5.37
C TRP A 148 12.55 9.59 4.56
N THR A 149 11.49 10.40 4.64
CA THR A 149 11.36 11.62 3.84
C THR A 149 12.44 12.64 4.17
N ARG A 150 12.76 12.85 5.46
CA ARG A 150 13.83 13.75 5.92
C ARG A 150 15.22 13.30 5.47
N GLY A 151 15.51 12.01 5.54
CA GLY A 151 16.80 11.45 5.09
C GLY A 151 17.02 11.43 3.58
N LYS A 152 16.08 11.95 2.78
CA LYS A 152 16.17 11.93 1.30
C LYS A 152 17.44 12.60 0.78
N GLY A 153 17.81 13.76 1.34
CA GLY A 153 18.99 14.51 0.89
C GLY A 153 20.27 13.70 1.02
N GLU A 154 20.50 13.13 2.21
CA GLU A 154 21.68 12.31 2.51
C GLU A 154 21.74 11.06 1.64
N ARG A 155 20.61 10.36 1.45
CA ARG A 155 20.57 9.16 0.58
C ARG A 155 20.91 9.50 -0.87
N VAL A 156 20.37 10.59 -1.40
CA VAL A 156 20.66 11.04 -2.77
C VAL A 156 22.12 11.45 -2.90
N ALA A 157 22.67 12.18 -1.92
CA ALA A 157 24.07 12.58 -1.91
C ALA A 157 25.02 11.36 -1.90
N ARG A 158 24.75 10.37 -1.04
CA ARG A 158 25.51 9.12 -0.98
C ARG A 158 25.45 8.35 -2.31
N ALA A 159 24.25 8.21 -2.88
CA ALA A 159 24.08 7.53 -4.16
C ALA A 159 24.80 8.27 -5.30
N LEU A 160 24.76 9.61 -5.30
CA LEU A 160 25.44 10.43 -6.29
C LEU A 160 26.97 10.27 -6.19
N GLN A 161 27.52 10.33 -4.98
CA GLN A 161 28.95 10.15 -4.74
C GLN A 161 29.43 8.79 -5.26
N GLU A 162 28.70 7.71 -4.94
CA GLU A 162 29.09 6.37 -5.37
C GLU A 162 28.93 6.18 -6.89
N ALA A 163 27.86 6.70 -7.48
CA ALA A 163 27.66 6.67 -8.92
C ALA A 163 28.73 7.47 -9.67
N GLN A 164 29.19 8.61 -9.13
CA GLN A 164 30.29 9.39 -9.69
C GLN A 164 31.62 8.63 -9.64
N ARG A 165 31.91 7.95 -8.51
CA ARG A 165 33.10 7.09 -8.35
C ARG A 165 33.13 5.99 -9.41
N LEU A 166 32.04 5.24 -9.56
CA LEU A 166 31.94 4.16 -10.54
C LEU A 166 31.98 4.68 -11.99
N ARG A 167 31.42 5.87 -12.26
CA ARG A 167 31.52 6.51 -13.58
C ARG A 167 32.95 6.90 -13.93
N ALA A 168 33.75 7.35 -12.95
CA ALA A 168 35.18 7.63 -13.15
C ALA A 168 35.98 6.38 -13.52
N GLU A 169 35.55 5.20 -13.05
CA GLU A 169 36.05 3.88 -13.46
C GLU A 169 35.54 3.44 -14.85
N LYS A 170 34.87 4.32 -15.60
CA LYS A 170 34.29 4.08 -16.93
C LYS A 170 33.21 2.99 -16.97
N ARG A 171 32.56 2.71 -15.83
CA ARG A 171 31.38 1.83 -15.77
C ARG A 171 30.21 2.43 -16.55
N SER A 172 29.46 1.58 -17.23
CA SER A 172 28.18 1.95 -17.85
C SER A 172 27.11 2.25 -16.80
N ASN A 173 26.07 3.00 -17.17
CA ASN A 173 24.95 3.30 -16.25
C ASN A 173 24.26 2.02 -15.74
N ARG A 174 24.26 0.95 -16.54
CA ARG A 174 23.71 -0.36 -16.15
C ARG A 174 24.55 -1.02 -15.05
N GLU A 175 25.85 -1.12 -15.25
CA GLU A 175 26.77 -1.68 -14.24
C GLU A 175 26.73 -0.87 -12.93
N ILE A 176 26.62 0.46 -13.03
CA ILE A 176 26.44 1.32 -11.85
C ILE A 176 25.14 0.98 -11.12
N ALA A 177 24.03 0.77 -11.85
CA ALA A 177 22.76 0.39 -11.23
C ALA A 177 22.87 -0.96 -10.51
N GLU A 178 23.49 -1.96 -11.16
CA GLU A 178 23.72 -3.29 -10.59
C GLU A 178 24.57 -3.20 -9.31
N GLU A 179 25.66 -2.44 -9.33
CA GLU A 179 26.54 -2.26 -8.17
C GLU A 179 25.87 -1.51 -7.02
N LEU A 180 25.13 -0.43 -7.31
CA LEU A 180 24.37 0.30 -6.28
C LEU A 180 23.34 -0.60 -5.60
N ASN A 181 22.65 -1.44 -6.38
CA ASN A 181 21.69 -2.41 -5.85
C ASN A 181 22.39 -3.50 -5.02
N ALA A 182 23.53 -4.03 -5.49
CA ALA A 182 24.32 -5.03 -4.77
C ALA A 182 24.82 -4.51 -3.41
N ARG A 183 25.21 -3.23 -3.36
CA ARG A 183 25.63 -2.54 -2.12
C ARG A 183 24.48 -2.02 -1.28
N GLN A 184 23.23 -2.29 -1.67
CA GLN A 184 22.03 -1.80 -0.99
C GLN A 184 21.98 -0.27 -0.84
N VAL A 185 22.57 0.47 -1.78
CA VAL A 185 22.49 1.94 -1.82
C VAL A 185 21.11 2.33 -2.34
N GLN A 186 20.23 2.73 -1.43
CA GLN A 186 18.82 2.98 -1.77
C GLN A 186 18.63 4.23 -2.63
N SER A 187 17.69 4.17 -3.58
CA SER A 187 17.24 5.35 -4.33
C SER A 187 16.41 6.29 -3.45
N ALA A 188 16.17 7.51 -3.92
CA ALA A 188 15.30 8.48 -3.24
C ALA A 188 13.89 7.93 -2.95
N THR A 189 13.41 7.02 -3.79
CA THR A 189 12.08 6.40 -3.69
C THR A 189 12.10 5.02 -3.01
N GLY A 190 13.27 4.49 -2.69
CA GLY A 190 13.44 3.14 -2.15
C GLY A 190 13.47 2.03 -3.21
N LYS A 191 12.97 2.31 -4.42
CA LYS A 191 12.99 1.38 -5.55
C LYS A 191 14.42 1.04 -5.98
N PRO A 192 14.66 -0.16 -6.56
CA PRO A 192 15.94 -0.51 -7.16
C PRO A 192 16.39 0.48 -8.24
N TRP A 193 17.69 0.68 -8.35
CA TRP A 193 18.29 1.46 -9.43
C TRP A 193 18.07 0.75 -10.76
N LYS A 194 17.73 1.55 -11.77
CA LYS A 194 17.71 1.18 -13.17
C LYS A 194 18.67 2.09 -13.92
N GLU A 195 19.14 1.66 -15.08
CA GLU A 195 20.01 2.45 -15.95
C GLU A 195 19.50 3.90 -16.14
N ASP A 196 18.20 4.03 -16.39
CA ASP A 196 17.53 5.32 -16.57
C ASP A 196 17.52 6.21 -15.33
N SER A 197 17.39 5.62 -14.13
CA SER A 197 17.42 6.40 -12.89
C SER A 197 18.84 6.81 -12.52
N VAL A 198 19.84 5.99 -12.84
CA VAL A 198 21.27 6.36 -12.72
C VAL A 198 21.61 7.50 -13.67
N ARG A 199 21.16 7.43 -14.92
CA ARG A 199 21.33 8.52 -15.90
C ARG A 199 20.74 9.84 -15.39
N LYS A 200 19.56 9.81 -14.77
CA LYS A 200 18.92 11.00 -14.18
C LYS A 200 19.66 11.52 -12.95
N LEU A 201 20.22 10.62 -12.13
CA LEU A 201 21.02 10.99 -10.96
C LEU A 201 22.32 11.71 -11.37
N LEU A 202 23.01 11.20 -12.39
CA LEU A 202 24.29 11.72 -12.88
C LEU A 202 24.14 12.84 -13.92
N GLY A 203 22.93 13.08 -14.41
CA GLY A 203 22.61 14.16 -15.33
C GLY A 203 22.62 15.53 -14.63
N PRO A 204 22.62 16.64 -15.38
CA PRO A 204 22.54 17.97 -14.79
C PRO A 204 21.26 18.07 -13.92
N ALA A 205 21.40 18.63 -12.71
CA ALA A 205 20.29 18.82 -11.80
C ALA A 205 19.18 19.59 -12.52
N LYS A 206 17.99 19.00 -12.66
CA LYS A 206 16.81 19.76 -13.09
C LYS A 206 16.53 20.79 -12.00
N ALA A 207 16.52 22.07 -12.39
CA ALA A 207 16.10 23.16 -11.52
C ALA A 207 14.75 22.80 -10.85
N PRO A 208 14.57 23.12 -9.56
CA PRO A 208 13.31 22.87 -8.89
C PRO A 208 12.20 23.58 -9.66
N LYS A 209 11.12 22.85 -9.98
CA LYS A 209 9.89 23.48 -10.45
C LYS A 209 9.35 24.31 -9.28
N ALA A 210 9.30 25.62 -9.46
CA ALA A 210 8.56 26.51 -8.56
C ALA A 210 7.10 26.04 -8.53
N GLY A 211 6.62 25.74 -7.33
CA GLY A 211 5.24 25.36 -7.02
C GLY A 211 4.87 26.00 -5.70
#